data_AF-A0A9P5W9K2-F1
#
_entry.id   AF-A0A9P5W9K2-F1
#
_cell.length_a   1.000
_cell.length_b   1.000
_cell.length_c   1.000
_cell.angle_alpha   90.00
_cell.angle_beta   90.00
_cell.angle_gamma   90.00
#
_symmetry.space_group_name_H-M   'P 1'
#
loop_
_entity.id
_entity.type
_entity.pdbx_description
1 polymer ?
#
loop_
_entity_poly.entity_id
_entity_poly.type
_entity_poly.pdbx_seq_one_letter_code
_entity_poly.pdbx_strand_id
1 'polypeptide(L)' 'ITHDVRLDERPEYQRAIVSVTAEGSIQAHSTDKNQMSSRMVTMLGANSLMVLPGKTSERPSVKAGQKIECLLIGKLV' A
#
# COMPACT_ATOMS: atom_id res chain seq x y z
N ILE A 1 0.61 -4.53 -6.38
CA ILE A 1 -0.43 -3.56 -5.97
C ILE A 1 -1.58 -3.56 -6.96
N THR A 2 -2.83 -3.40 -6.51
CA THR A 2 -4.03 -3.53 -7.37
C THR A 2 -4.53 -2.22 -7.98
N HIS A 3 -4.01 -1.07 -7.53
CA HIS A 3 -4.39 0.26 -8.01
C HIS A 3 -3.20 1.22 -8.07
N ASP A 4 -3.41 2.37 -8.72
CA ASP A 4 -2.44 3.46 -8.79
C ASP A 4 -2.35 4.21 -7.46
N VAL A 5 -1.13 4.49 -6.99
CA VAL A 5 -0.86 5.29 -5.79
C VAL A 5 0.01 6.49 -6.14
N ARG A 6 -0.46 7.69 -5.79
CA ARG A 6 0.35 8.91 -5.89
C ARG A 6 1.38 8.94 -4.78
N LEU A 7 2.62 9.25 -5.12
CA LEU A 7 3.70 9.34 -4.16
C LEU A 7 3.73 10.72 -3.49
N ASP A 8 4.02 10.74 -2.20
CA ASP A 8 4.40 11.93 -1.43
C ASP A 8 5.87 12.29 -1.71
N GLU A 9 6.29 13.53 -1.44
CA GLU A 9 7.70 13.91 -1.56
C GLU A 9 8.61 13.10 -0.63
N ARG A 10 8.08 12.69 0.53
CA ARG A 10 8.79 11.85 1.49
C ARG A 10 8.43 10.39 1.27
N PRO A 11 9.35 9.46 1.59
CA PRO A 11 8.97 8.05 1.72
C PRO A 11 7.81 7.88 2.70
N GLU A 12 6.83 7.05 2.34
CA GLU A 12 5.61 6.83 3.12
C GLU A 12 5.43 5.34 3.44
N TYR A 13 4.99 5.06 4.67
CA TYR A 13 4.48 3.76 5.08
C TYR A 13 2.96 3.78 5.01
N GLN A 14 2.41 3.39 3.87
CA GLN A 14 0.98 3.42 3.63
C GLN A 14 0.32 2.13 4.12
N ARG A 15 -0.75 2.25 4.91
CA ARG A 15 -1.52 1.08 5.40
C ARG A 15 -2.18 0.35 4.24
N ALA A 16 -2.04 -0.96 4.25
CA ALA A 16 -2.56 -1.83 3.21
C ALA A 16 -3.02 -3.18 3.77
N ILE A 17 -3.83 -3.84 2.96
CA ILE A 17 -4.22 -5.22 3.12
C ILE A 17 -3.49 -6.01 2.02
N VAL A 18 -2.71 -6.98 2.45
CA VAL A 18 -2.09 -7.99 1.61
C VAL A 18 -2.92 -9.26 1.70
N SER A 19 -3.33 -9.77 0.54
CA SER A 19 -4.12 -10.98 0.44
C SER A 19 -3.53 -11.98 -0.55
N VAL A 20 -3.94 -13.24 -0.41
CA VAL A 20 -3.64 -14.31 -1.38
C VAL A 20 -4.88 -14.57 -2.22
N THR A 21 -4.77 -14.48 -3.54
CA THR A 21 -5.90 -14.78 -4.44
C THR A 21 -6.17 -16.27 -4.53
N ALA A 22 -7.33 -16.65 -5.09
CA ALA A 22 -7.68 -18.05 -5.33
C ALA A 22 -6.66 -18.77 -6.21
N GLU A 23 -5.97 -18.04 -7.08
CA GLU A 23 -4.91 -18.53 -7.98
C GLU A 23 -3.53 -18.59 -7.29
N GLY A 24 -3.46 -18.27 -5.99
CA GLY A 24 -2.21 -18.31 -5.20
C GLY A 24 -1.30 -17.10 -5.38
N SER A 25 -1.77 -16.03 -6.03
CA SER A 25 -0.99 -14.81 -6.23
C SER A 25 -1.12 -13.86 -5.02
N ILE A 26 -0.04 -13.15 -4.68
CA ILE A 26 -0.06 -12.15 -3.59
C ILE A 26 -0.41 -10.78 -4.18
N GLN A 27 -1.39 -10.12 -3.57
CA GLN A 27 -1.81 -8.77 -3.95
C GLN A 27 -1.81 -7.84 -2.73
N ALA A 28 -1.63 -6.55 -2.99
CA ALA A 28 -1.64 -5.52 -1.96
C ALA A 28 -2.58 -4.38 -2.41
N HIS A 29 -3.41 -3.91 -1.50
CA HIS A 29 -4.28 -2.75 -1.71
C HIS A 29 -4.30 -1.84 -0.48
N SER A 30 -4.24 -0.53 -0.69
CA SER A 30 -4.51 0.49 0.33
C SER A 30 -5.84 0.26 1.05
N THR A 31 -5.88 0.51 2.35
CA THR A 31 -7.11 0.41 3.16
C THR A 31 -8.15 1.49 2.86
N ASP A 32 -7.70 2.65 2.41
CA ASP A 32 -8.54 3.81 2.05
C ASP A 32 -7.78 4.68 1.03
N LYS A 33 -8.51 5.48 0.27
CA LYS A 33 -7.96 6.51 -0.61
C LYS A 33 -7.27 7.63 0.19
N ASN A 34 -7.75 7.92 1.40
CA ASN A 34 -7.21 8.97 2.26
C ASN A 34 -6.40 8.37 3.41
N GLN A 35 -5.09 8.65 3.41
CA GLN A 35 -4.12 8.07 4.34
C GLN A 35 -3.60 9.08 5.38
N MET A 36 -4.41 10.08 5.73
CA MET A 36 -4.10 11.01 6.81
C MET A 36 -3.81 10.26 8.11
N SER A 37 -2.76 10.68 8.81
CA SER A 37 -2.32 10.06 10.08
C SER A 37 -3.36 10.14 11.19
N SER A 38 -4.19 11.18 11.23
CA SER A 38 -5.28 11.34 12.21
C SER A 38 -6.48 10.44 11.94
N ARG A 39 -6.57 9.82 10.76
CA ARG A 39 -7.68 8.94 10.38
C ARG A 39 -7.38 7.50 10.79
N MET A 40 -7.60 7.20 12.06
CA MET A 40 -7.40 5.85 12.63
C MET A 40 -8.17 4.74 11.91
N VAL A 41 -9.29 5.06 11.26
CA VAL A 41 -10.06 4.09 10.44
C VAL A 41 -9.21 3.44 9.34
N THR A 42 -8.17 4.12 8.84
CA THR A 42 -7.24 3.55 7.84
C THR A 42 -6.41 2.38 8.37
N MET A 43 -6.30 2.21 9.68
CA MET A 43 -5.64 1.05 10.31
C MET A 43 -6.58 -0.15 10.43
N LEU A 44 -7.90 0.05 10.33
CA LEU A 44 -8.86 -1.04 10.50
C LEU A 44 -8.70 -2.03 9.34
N GLY A 45 -8.38 -3.28 9.70
CA GLY A 45 -8.14 -4.35 8.72
C GLY A 45 -6.77 -4.32 8.04
N ALA A 46 -5.95 -3.28 8.26
CA ALA A 46 -4.58 -3.26 7.75
C ALA A 46 -3.78 -4.43 8.35
N ASN A 47 -3.17 -5.24 7.49
CA ASN A 47 -2.24 -6.30 7.89
C ASN A 47 -0.81 -6.04 7.40
N SER A 48 -0.59 -4.92 6.71
CA SER A 48 0.70 -4.56 6.16
C SER A 48 0.89 -3.05 6.02
N LEU A 49 2.15 -2.65 5.86
CA LEU A 49 2.56 -1.30 5.48
C LEU A 49 3.31 -1.38 4.15
N MET A 50 2.78 -0.77 3.09
CA MET A 50 3.49 -0.60 1.83
C MET A 50 4.60 0.41 2.00
N VAL A 51 5.81 0.05 1.56
CA VAL A 51 6.99 0.91 1.60
C VAL A 51 7.05 1.71 0.29
N LEU A 52 6.55 2.93 0.32
CA LEU A 52 6.49 3.80 -0.84
C LEU A 52 7.72 4.72 -0.87
N PRO A 53 8.45 4.79 -2.00
CA PRO A 53 9.55 5.73 -2.14
C PRO A 53 9.03 7.16 -2.23
N GLY A 54 9.88 8.13 -1.90
CA GLY A 54 9.59 9.53 -2.18
C GLY A 54 9.41 9.78 -3.67
N LYS A 55 8.52 10.71 -3.99
CA LYS A 55 8.21 11.17 -5.34
C LYS A 55 9.43 11.83 -5.98
N THR A 56 9.64 11.55 -7.26
CA THR A 56 10.57 12.30 -8.11
C THR A 56 9.83 12.82 -9.35
N SER A 57 10.46 13.70 -10.14
CA SER A 57 9.90 14.18 -11.40
C SER A 57 9.61 13.04 -12.39
N GLU A 58 10.43 11.98 -12.37
CA GLU A 58 10.29 10.81 -13.24
C GLU A 58 9.32 9.77 -12.68
N ARG A 59 9.15 9.72 -11.35
CA ARG A 59 8.28 8.76 -10.66
C ARG A 59 7.25 9.48 -9.78
N PRO A 60 6.15 9.99 -10.37
CA PRO A 60 5.08 10.65 -9.62
C PRO A 60 4.10 9.68 -8.93
N SER A 61 4.09 8.41 -9.34
CA SER A 61 3.14 7.40 -8.85
C SER A 61 3.69 5.99 -8.98
N VAL A 62 3.20 5.09 -8.13
CA VAL A 62 3.26 3.63 -8.36
C VAL A 62 2.03 3.23 -9.16
N LYS A 63 2.21 2.46 -10.24
CA LYS A 63 1.10 1.99 -11.08
C LYS A 63 0.56 0.64 -10.61
N ALA A 64 -0.73 0.40 -10.86
CA ALA A 64 -1.34 -0.90 -10.68
C ALA A 64 -0.52 -2.01 -11.39
N GLY A 65 -0.43 -3.18 -10.77
CA GLY A 65 0.38 -4.30 -11.25
C GLY A 65 1.87 -4.22 -10.90
N GLN A 66 2.39 -3.08 -10.45
CA GLN A 66 3.79 -3.01 -9.99
C GLN A 66 3.99 -3.79 -8.69
N LYS A 67 5.19 -4.34 -8.55
CA LYS A 67 5.67 -4.93 -7.30
C LYS A 67 6.10 -3.82 -6.35
N ILE A 68 5.71 -3.96 -5.09
CA ILE A 68 6.06 -3.03 -4.01
C ILE A 68 6.41 -3.85 -2.78
N GLU A 69 7.34 -3.38 -1.98
CA GLU A 69 7.66 -3.99 -0.70
C GLU A 69 6.54 -3.72 0.30
N CYS A 70 6.19 -4.74 1.08
CA CYS A 70 5.18 -4.67 2.13
C CYS A 70 5.74 -5.25 3.41
N LEU A 71 5.76 -4.47 4.48
CA LEU A 71 6.06 -4.95 5.82
C LEU A 71 4.79 -5.55 6.41
N LEU A 72 4.78 -6.85 6.68
CA LEU A 72 3.64 -7.49 7.33
C LEU A 72 3.61 -7.14 8.81
N ILE A 73 2.43 -6.72 9.28
CA ILE A 73 2.14 -6.41 10.69
C ILE A 73 0.99 -7.27 11.23
N GLY A 74 0.45 -8.16 10.40
CA GLY A 74 -0.62 -9.09 10.72
C GLY A 74 -0.61 -10.31 9.81
N LYS A 75 -1.62 -11.18 9.96
CA LYS A 75 -1.77 -12.38 9.12
C LYS A 75 -2.20 -11.98 7.71
N LEU A 76 -1.74 -12.75 6.72
CA LEU A 76 -2.29 -12.70 5.37
C LEU A 76 -3.77 -13.10 5.41
N VAL A 77 -4.55 -12.50 4.51
CA VAL A 77 -5.98 -12.75 4.34
C VAL A 77 -6.32 -13.30 2.97
#